data_AF-G7NY46-F1
#
_entry.id   AF-G7NY46-F1
#
_cell.length_a   1.000
_cell.length_b   1.000
_cell.length_c   1.000
_cell.angle_alpha   90.00
_cell.angle_beta   90.00
_cell.angle_gamma   90.00
#
_symmetry.space_group_name_H-M   'P 1'
#
loop_
_entity.id
_entity.type
_entity.pdbx_description
1 polymer ?
#
loop_
_entity_poly.entity_id
_entity_poly.type
_entity_poly.pdbx_seq_one_letter_code
_entity_poly.pdbx_strand_id
1 'polypeptide(L)'
;MELWGAYLLLCLFSLLTQVTTEPPTQKPKKVVNAKKDVVSTKMFEELKSRLDTLAQEVALLKEQQALQTVCLKGTKVHMKCFLAFTQAKTFHEASEDCISRGGTLGTPQTG
;
A
#
# COMPACT_ATOMS: atom_id res chain seq x y z
N MET A 1 -5.09 -31.48 10.31
CA MET A 1 -4.07 -30.41 10.27
C MET A 1 -2.64 -30.94 10.10
N GLU A 2 -2.41 -32.25 10.11
CA GLU A 2 -1.08 -32.88 10.07
C GLU A 2 -0.41 -32.93 8.68
N LEU A 3 -1.19 -32.94 7.60
CA LEU A 3 -0.67 -33.12 6.22
C LEU A 3 0.13 -31.92 5.69
N TRP A 4 -0.24 -30.71 6.10
CA TRP A 4 0.44 -29.49 5.62
C TRP A 4 1.81 -29.31 6.29
N GLY A 5 1.91 -29.68 7.57
CA GLY A 5 3.17 -29.69 8.31
C GLY A 5 4.16 -30.72 7.74
N ALA A 6 3.69 -31.92 7.39
CA ALA A 6 4.51 -32.94 6.75
C ALA A 6 5.03 -32.49 5.38
N TYR A 7 4.20 -31.79 4.58
CA TYR A 7 4.60 -31.27 3.27
C TYR A 7 5.66 -30.17 3.37
N LEU A 8 5.50 -29.23 4.33
CA LEU A 8 6.47 -28.17 4.61
C LEU A 8 7.82 -28.75 5.07
N LEU A 9 7.81 -29.77 5.93
CA LEU A 9 9.02 -30.44 6.39
C LEU A 9 9.74 -31.17 5.26
N LEU A 10 9.02 -31.91 4.40
CA LEU A 10 9.60 -32.58 3.22
C LEU A 10 10.23 -31.58 2.25
N CYS A 11 9.60 -30.42 2.05
CA CYS A 11 10.17 -29.34 1.25
C CYS A 11 11.50 -28.84 1.83
N LEU A 12 11.57 -28.61 3.15
CA LEU A 12 12.81 -28.19 3.81
C LEU A 12 13.94 -29.21 3.68
N PHE A 13 13.65 -30.50 3.90
CA PHE A 13 14.65 -31.56 3.78
C PHE A 13 15.21 -31.67 2.36
N SER A 14 14.36 -31.49 1.34
CA SER A 14 14.76 -31.51 -0.06
C SER A 14 15.75 -30.39 -0.41
N LEU A 15 15.57 -29.20 0.18
CA LEU A 15 16.51 -28.07 0.00
C LEU A 15 17.85 -28.30 0.71
N LEU A 16 17.87 -28.97 1.87
CA LEU A 16 19.11 -29.24 2.60
C LEU A 16 20.00 -30.27 1.89
N THR A 17 19.41 -31.29 1.24
CA THR A 17 20.18 -32.30 0.50
C THR A 17 20.95 -31.74 -0.70
N GLN A 18 20.47 -30.65 -1.32
CA GLN A 18 21.19 -29.97 -2.42
C GLN A 18 22.47 -29.25 -1.94
N VAL A 19 22.63 -29.04 -0.64
CA VAL A 19 23.77 -28.31 -0.06
C VAL A 19 24.93 -29.24 0.33
N THR A 20 24.73 -30.56 0.43
CA THR A 20 25.73 -31.48 0.99
C THR A 20 26.48 -32.34 -0.03
N THR A 21 26.16 -32.28 -1.33
CA THR A 21 26.87 -33.04 -2.37
C THR A 21 27.63 -32.13 -3.33
N GLU A 22 28.74 -31.57 -2.87
CA GLU A 22 29.80 -31.03 -3.75
C GLU A 22 31.08 -31.86 -3.51
N PRO A 23 31.60 -32.63 -4.49
CA PRO A 23 32.83 -33.38 -4.31
C PRO A 23 34.07 -32.46 -4.37
N PRO A 24 35.15 -32.75 -3.62
CA PRO A 24 36.30 -31.87 -3.52
C PRO A 24 37.28 -32.13 -4.67
N THR A 25 37.41 -31.18 -5.60
CA THR A 25 38.60 -31.15 -6.49
C THR A 25 39.03 -29.73 -6.84
N GLN A 26 40.27 -29.45 -6.46
CA GLN A 26 41.10 -28.27 -6.65
C GLN A 26 41.05 -27.63 -8.05
N LYS A 27 41.03 -26.29 -8.12
CA LYS A 27 42.11 -25.41 -8.67
C LYS A 27 41.65 -23.93 -8.72
N PRO A 28 42.55 -22.95 -8.50
CA PRO A 28 42.17 -21.57 -8.20
C PRO A 28 41.97 -20.76 -9.49
N LYS A 29 40.75 -20.30 -9.77
CA LYS A 29 40.51 -19.20 -10.72
C LYS A 29 39.45 -18.23 -10.21
N LYS A 30 40.00 -17.15 -9.67
CA LYS A 30 39.50 -15.77 -9.65
C LYS A 30 38.35 -15.49 -10.65
N VAL A 31 37.35 -14.74 -10.17
CA VAL A 31 36.35 -13.95 -10.92
C VAL A 31 35.05 -14.66 -11.35
N VAL A 32 34.11 -14.93 -10.42
CA VAL A 32 32.65 -14.81 -10.67
C VAL A 32 31.92 -14.61 -9.33
N ASN A 33 31.89 -13.39 -8.80
CA ASN A 33 30.94 -13.03 -7.71
C ASN A 33 30.08 -11.80 -8.05
N ALA A 34 30.44 -11.03 -9.10
CA ALA A 34 29.73 -9.80 -9.46
C ALA A 34 28.33 -10.00 -10.10
N LYS A 35 27.99 -11.21 -10.60
CA LYS A 35 26.73 -11.43 -11.32
C LYS A 35 25.53 -11.68 -10.40
N LYS A 36 25.74 -12.15 -9.17
CA LYS A 36 24.66 -12.45 -8.22
C LYS A 36 24.16 -11.17 -7.53
N ASP A 37 25.08 -10.25 -7.22
CA ASP A 37 24.75 -8.94 -6.65
C ASP A 37 23.92 -8.09 -7.62
N VAL A 38 24.27 -8.05 -8.91
CA VAL A 38 23.54 -7.25 -9.92
C VAL A 38 22.09 -7.72 -10.11
N VAL A 39 21.83 -9.04 -10.01
CA VAL A 39 20.47 -9.58 -10.11
C VAL A 39 19.67 -9.23 -8.84
N SER A 40 20.30 -9.27 -7.67
CA SER A 40 19.68 -8.87 -6.41
C SER A 40 19.33 -7.38 -6.38
N THR A 41 20.21 -6.50 -6.89
CA THR A 41 19.96 -5.06 -6.95
C THR A 41 18.81 -4.72 -7.90
N LYS A 42 18.74 -5.35 -9.07
CA LYS A 42 17.63 -5.16 -10.03
C LYS A 42 16.29 -5.59 -9.46
N MET A 43 16.23 -6.72 -8.75
CA MET A 43 15.00 -7.15 -8.09
C MET A 43 14.60 -6.21 -6.94
N PHE A 44 15.57 -5.65 -6.21
CA PHE A 44 15.30 -4.68 -5.16
C PHE A 44 14.76 -3.35 -5.72
N GLU A 45 15.31 -2.87 -6.84
CA GLU A 45 14.79 -1.68 -7.53
C GLU A 45 13.37 -1.90 -8.07
N GLU A 46 13.09 -3.05 -8.67
CA GLU A 46 11.74 -3.37 -9.14
C GLU A 46 10.75 -3.48 -7.96
N LEU A 47 11.16 -4.11 -6.85
CA LEU A 47 10.34 -4.19 -5.65
C LEU A 47 10.08 -2.80 -5.06
N LYS A 48 11.10 -1.93 -5.02
CA LYS A 48 10.96 -0.55 -4.57
C LYS A 48 9.99 0.22 -5.45
N SER A 49 10.10 0.09 -6.78
CA SER A 49 9.17 0.71 -7.71
C SER A 49 7.73 0.25 -7.47
N ARG A 50 7.50 -1.05 -7.28
CA ARG A 50 6.16 -1.57 -6.95
C ARG A 50 5.62 -1.02 -5.63
N LEU A 51 6.49 -0.87 -4.63
CA LEU A 51 6.12 -0.30 -3.34
C LEU A 51 5.76 1.19 -3.46
N ASP A 52 6.53 1.96 -4.23
CA ASP A 52 6.26 3.37 -4.49
C ASP A 52 4.93 3.54 -5.27
N THR A 53 4.66 2.69 -6.28
CA THR A 53 3.36 2.65 -6.98
C THR A 53 2.21 2.32 -6.03
N LEU A 54 2.36 1.29 -5.20
CA LEU A 54 1.32 0.91 -4.24
C LEU A 54 1.04 2.03 -3.22
N ALA A 55 2.08 2.72 -2.75
CA ALA A 55 1.93 3.86 -1.86
C ALA A 55 1.10 4.99 -2.50
N GLN A 56 1.33 5.25 -3.79
CA GLN A 56 0.56 6.23 -4.56
C GLN A 56 -0.90 5.79 -4.74
N GLU A 57 -1.15 4.53 -5.09
CA GLU A 57 -2.51 3.99 -5.23
C GLU A 57 -3.29 4.04 -3.92
N VAL A 58 -2.65 3.68 -2.80
CA VAL A 58 -3.26 3.75 -1.47
C VAL A 58 -3.59 5.20 -1.08
N ALA A 59 -2.74 6.16 -1.44
CA ALA A 59 -3.02 7.57 -1.19
C ALA A 59 -4.29 8.01 -1.95
N LEU A 60 -4.40 7.68 -3.24
CA LEU A 60 -5.57 7.99 -4.06
C LEU A 60 -6.84 7.34 -3.49
N LEU A 61 -6.78 6.05 -3.16
CA LEU A 61 -7.91 5.32 -2.59
C LEU A 61 -8.36 5.91 -1.25
N LYS A 62 -7.43 6.40 -0.42
CA LYS A 62 -7.77 7.07 0.85
C LYS A 62 -8.54 8.37 0.63
N GLU A 63 -8.11 9.19 -0.32
CA GLU A 63 -8.82 10.42 -0.70
C GLU A 63 -10.24 10.12 -1.21
N GLN A 64 -10.38 9.11 -2.08
CA GLN A 64 -11.69 8.70 -2.58
C GLN A 64 -12.60 8.15 -1.47
N GLN A 65 -12.06 7.34 -0.56
CA GLN A 65 -12.81 6.79 0.56
C GLN A 65 -13.22 7.88 1.55
N ALA A 66 -12.40 8.90 1.77
CA ALA A 66 -12.75 10.05 2.61
C ALA A 66 -14.00 10.75 2.06
N LEU A 67 -14.03 11.03 0.76
CA LEU A 67 -15.20 11.63 0.09
C LEU A 67 -16.44 10.73 0.20
N GLN A 68 -16.30 9.43 -0.08
CA GLN A 68 -17.40 8.48 0.03
C GLN A 68 -17.95 8.42 1.47
N THR A 69 -17.08 8.48 2.48
CA THR A 69 -17.46 8.48 3.89
C THR A 69 -18.26 9.72 4.27
N VAL A 70 -17.88 10.89 3.75
CA VAL A 70 -18.64 12.14 3.96
C VAL A 70 -20.05 12.01 3.38
N CYS A 71 -20.18 11.48 2.16
CA CYS A 71 -21.49 11.25 1.53
C CYS A 71 -22.35 10.20 2.25
N LEU A 72 -21.73 9.20 2.90
CA LEU A 72 -22.42 8.17 3.67
C LEU A 72 -22.90 8.67 5.04
N LYS A 73 -22.11 9.52 5.71
CA LYS A 73 -22.48 10.10 7.02
C LYS A 73 -23.42 11.30 6.90
N GLY A 74 -23.33 12.01 5.78
CA GLY A 74 -24.15 13.19 5.49
C GLY A 74 -25.31 12.88 4.55
N THR A 75 -25.63 13.85 3.70
CA THR A 75 -26.70 13.76 2.69
C THR A 75 -26.12 14.03 1.31
N LYS A 76 -26.34 13.12 0.36
CA LYS A 76 -25.98 13.33 -1.05
C LYS A 76 -27.17 13.88 -1.83
N VAL A 77 -27.02 15.06 -2.44
CA VAL A 77 -28.00 15.66 -3.35
C VAL A 77 -27.28 16.12 -4.60
N HIS A 78 -27.71 15.61 -5.75
CA HIS A 78 -27.22 16.00 -7.08
C HIS A 78 -25.71 16.31 -7.15
N MET A 79 -24.89 15.25 -7.11
CA MET A 79 -23.42 15.33 -7.17
C MET A 79 -22.74 16.15 -6.06
N LYS A 80 -23.49 16.65 -5.06
CA LYS A 80 -22.97 17.32 -3.85
C LYS A 80 -23.24 16.46 -2.62
N CYS A 81 -22.34 16.51 -1.65
CA CYS A 81 -22.52 15.86 -0.36
C CYS A 81 -22.45 16.91 0.75
N PHE A 82 -23.45 16.90 1.62
CA PHE A 82 -23.61 17.82 2.74
C PHE A 82 -23.35 17.09 4.04
N LEU A 83 -22.49 17.63 4.90
CA LEU A 83 -22.22 17.10 6.23
C LEU A 83 -22.44 18.22 7.25
N ALA A 84 -23.35 18.00 8.19
CA ALA A 84 -23.65 18.97 9.24
C ALA A 84 -22.75 18.75 10.45
N PHE A 85 -22.28 19.85 11.05
CA PHE A 85 -21.56 19.86 12.32
C PHE A 85 -22.41 20.56 13.37
N THR A 86 -22.56 19.96 14.55
CA THR A 86 -23.40 20.50 15.65
C THR A 86 -22.70 21.59 16.46
N GLN A 87 -21.39 21.77 16.28
CA GLN A 87 -20.62 22.81 16.96
C GLN A 87 -20.94 24.18 16.35
N ALA A 88 -21.49 25.08 17.17
CA ALA A 88 -21.67 26.48 16.78
C ALA A 88 -20.31 27.16 16.58
N LYS A 89 -20.17 27.89 15.48
CA LYS A 89 -18.97 28.64 15.08
C LYS A 89 -19.41 29.97 14.47
N THR A 90 -18.53 30.96 14.48
CA THR A 90 -18.77 32.15 13.66
C THR A 90 -18.73 31.77 12.17
N PHE A 91 -19.32 32.60 11.31
CA PHE A 91 -19.35 32.33 9.86
C PHE A 91 -17.95 32.10 9.29
N HIS A 92 -16.97 32.93 9.67
CA HIS A 92 -15.62 32.85 9.15
C HIS A 92 -14.90 31.58 9.63
N GLU A 93 -15.01 31.24 10.92
CA GLU A 93 -14.47 30.00 11.47
C GLU A 93 -15.08 28.75 10.83
N ALA A 94 -16.40 28.75 10.59
CA ALA A 94 -17.09 27.65 9.93
C ALA A 94 -16.64 27.51 8.46
N SER A 95 -16.43 28.63 7.77
CA SER A 95 -15.91 28.65 6.40
C SER A 95 -14.51 28.04 6.32
N GLU A 96 -13.59 28.51 7.15
CA GLU A 96 -12.21 28.00 7.18
C GLU A 96 -12.16 26.52 7.58
N ASP A 97 -12.98 26.08 8.54
CA ASP A 97 -13.08 24.66 8.90
C ASP A 97 -13.59 23.80 7.74
N CYS A 98 -14.58 24.25 6.97
CA CYS A 98 -15.05 23.52 5.79
C CYS A 98 -13.98 23.43 4.69
N ILE A 99 -13.25 24.53 4.44
CA ILE A 99 -12.16 24.60 3.44
C ILE A 99 -11.02 23.67 3.83
N SER A 100 -10.63 23.66 5.11
CA SER A 100 -9.57 22.78 5.63
C SER A 100 -9.89 21.29 5.47
N ARG A 101 -11.18 20.93 5.35
CA ARG A 101 -11.67 19.56 5.12
C ARG A 101 -11.84 19.21 3.65
N GLY A 102 -11.50 20.11 2.72
CA GLY A 102 -11.63 19.91 1.28
C GLY A 102 -13.02 20.23 0.73
N GLY A 103 -13.83 21.03 1.42
CA GLY A 103 -15.17 21.43 0.99
C GLY A 103 -15.45 22.93 1.21
N THR A 104 -16.72 23.30 1.26
CA THR A 104 -17.18 24.66 1.54
C THR A 104 -18.49 24.64 2.34
N LEU A 105 -18.89 25.80 2.88
CA LEU A 105 -20.21 25.94 3.50
C LEU A 105 -21.32 25.59 2.50
N GLY A 106 -22.36 24.91 2.99
CA GLY A 106 -23.48 24.48 2.16
C GLY A 106 -24.28 25.66 1.64
N THR A 107 -24.24 25.89 0.32
CA THR A 107 -25.02 26.94 -0.35
C THR A 107 -26.10 26.28 -1.21
N PRO A 108 -27.36 26.19 -0.73
CA PRO A 108 -28.46 25.65 -1.53
C PRO A 108 -28.74 26.57 -2.71
N GLN A 109 -28.73 26.03 -3.93
CA GLN A 109 -29.01 26.78 -5.16
C GLN A 109 -30.47 26.64 -5.62
N THR A 110 -31.17 25.65 -5.07
CA THR A 110 -32.59 25.39 -5.31
C THR A 110 -33.23 25.04 -3.96
N GLY A 111 -34.43 25.57 -3.72
CA GLY A 111 -35.24 25.29 -2.53
C GLY A 111 -36.30 24.24 -2.81
#